data_AF-A0A5C3QBS6-F1
#
_entry.id   AF-A0A5C3QBS6-F1
#
_cell.length_a   1.000
_cell.length_b   1.000
_cell.length_c   1.000
_cell.angle_alpha   90.00
_cell.angle_beta   90.00
_cell.angle_gamma   90.00
#
_symmetry.space_group_name_H-M   'P 1'
#
loop_
_entity.id
_entity.type
_entity.pdbx_description
1 polymer ?
#
loop_
_entity_poly.entity_id
_entity_poly.type
_entity_poly.pdbx_seq_one_letter_code
_entity_poly.pdbx_strand_id
1 'polypeptide(L)' 'MNRGPIILTIDEAEYLLDQLPPPTSDDDALVVKLRQRLRDLLTELRTGAEGTTGAT' A
#
# COMPACT_ATOMS: atom_id res chain seq x y z
N MET A 1 -1.03 21.03 10.87
CA MET A 1 0.18 20.68 10.10
C MET A 1 -0.26 20.40 8.66
N ASN A 2 -0.04 21.35 7.74
CA ASN A 2 -0.29 21.13 6.31
C ASN A 2 0.97 20.53 5.69
N ARG A 3 1.16 19.22 5.85
CA ARG A 3 2.15 18.51 5.03
C ARG A 3 1.52 18.37 3.65
N GLY A 4 2.20 18.85 2.62
CA GLY A 4 1.77 18.71 1.23
C GLY A 4 1.59 17.24 0.83
N PRO A 5 1.10 16.96 -0.38
CA PRO A 5 0.89 15.59 -0.84
C PRO A 5 2.20 14.80 -0.75
N ILE A 6 2.12 13.60 -0.19
CA ILE A 6 3.24 12.67 -0.14
C ILE A 6 3.25 11.93 -1.48
N ILE A 7 4.35 12.02 -2.21
CA ILE A 7 4.60 11.21 -3.41
C ILE A 7 5.50 10.05 -2.99
N LEU A 8 5.05 8.82 -3.22
CA LEU A 8 5.79 7.59 -2.90
C LEU A 8 5.84 6.71 -4.14
N THR A 9 6.95 5.99 -4.33
CA THR A 9 6.99 4.84 -5.23
C THR A 9 6.22 3.65 -4.65
N ILE A 10 5.93 2.64 -5.46
CA ILE A 10 5.27 1.41 -4.99
C ILE A 10 6.15 0.73 -3.92
N ASP A 11 7.47 0.64 -4.15
CA ASP A 11 8.41 0.05 -3.20
C ASP A 11 8.43 0.80 -1.86
N GLU A 12 8.42 2.14 -1.88
CA GLU A 12 8.39 2.97 -0.67
C GLU A 12 7.08 2.81 0.10
N ALA A 13 5.95 2.74 -0.61
CA ALA A 13 4.64 2.54 0.00
C ALA A 13 4.52 1.16 0.66
N GLU A 14 4.99 0.11 0.01
CA GLU A 14 5.05 -1.24 0.57
C GLU A 14 6.00 -1.30 1.78
N TYR A 15 7.18 -0.69 1.67
CA TYR A 15 8.16 -0.64 2.76
C TYR A 15 7.60 0.05 4.02
N LEU A 16 6.83 1.13 3.86
CA LEU A 16 6.17 1.79 4.99
C LEU A 16 5.02 0.95 5.57
N LEU A 17 4.27 0.26 4.71
CA LEU A 17 3.16 -0.61 5.14
C LEU A 17 3.66 -1.83 5.93
N ASP A 18 4.80 -2.38 5.55
CA ASP A 18 5.41 -3.54 6.22
C ASP A 18 6.06 -3.17 7.57
N GLN A 19 6.38 -1.90 7.80
CA GLN A 19 6.84 -1.42 9.12
C GLN A 19 5.73 -1.37 10.17
N LEU A 20 4.45 -1.35 9.76
CA LEU A 20 3.35 -1.34 10.71
C LEU A 20 3.25 -2.72 11.39
N PRO A 21 3.11 -2.80 12.72
CA PRO A 21 2.94 -4.08 13.42
C PRO A 21 1.69 -4.78 12.91
N PRO A 22 1.66 -6.13 12.80
CA PRO A 22 0.48 -6.84 12.31
C PRO A 22 -0.77 -6.47 13.12
N PRO A 23 -1.95 -6.37 12.48
CA PRO A 23 -3.16 -6.02 13.18
C PRO A 23 -3.50 -7.08 14.24
N THR A 24 -3.98 -6.60 15.37
CA THR A 24 -4.37 -7.37 16.55
C THR A 24 -5.89 -7.35 16.72
N SER A 25 -6.42 -8.23 17.58
CA SER A 25 -7.87 -8.31 17.84
C SER A 25 -8.46 -7.04 18.48
N ASP A 26 -7.61 -6.21 19.09
CA ASP A 26 -8.00 -4.96 19.74
C ASP A 26 -7.96 -3.75 18.78
N ASP A 27 -7.44 -3.93 17.56
CA ASP A 27 -7.40 -2.86 16.56
C ASP A 27 -8.79 -2.55 15.99
N ASP A 28 -9.02 -1.28 15.65
CA ASP A 28 -10.26 -0.84 15.03
C ASP A 28 -10.50 -1.59 13.71
N ALA A 29 -11.67 -2.21 13.57
CA ALA A 29 -12.07 -2.99 12.40
C ALA A 29 -11.96 -2.19 11.09
N LEU A 30 -12.20 -0.89 11.11
CA LEU A 30 -12.03 -0.02 9.95
C LEU A 30 -10.54 0.13 9.59
N VAL A 31 -9.65 0.28 10.57
CA VAL A 31 -8.20 0.39 10.35
C VAL A 31 -7.67 -0.90 9.75
N VAL A 32 -8.05 -2.07 10.28
CA VAL A 32 -7.67 -3.38 9.74
C VAL A 32 -8.11 -3.51 8.27
N LYS A 33 -9.36 -3.14 7.98
CA LYS A 33 -9.92 -3.19 6.62
C LYS A 33 -9.20 -2.25 5.66
N LEU A 34 -8.91 -1.01 6.08
CA LEU A 34 -8.21 -0.03 5.25
C LEU A 34 -6.77 -0.47 4.97
N ARG A 35 -6.09 -1.06 5.95
CA ARG A 35 -4.75 -1.61 5.79
C ARG A 35 -4.73 -2.72 4.74
N GLN A 36 -5.66 -3.68 4.83
CA GLN A 36 -5.77 -4.76 3.85
C GLN A 36 -6.01 -4.19 2.46
N ARG A 37 -6.95 -3.24 2.32
CA ARG A 37 -7.29 -2.65 1.03
C ARG A 37 -6.14 -1.86 0.41
N LEU A 38 -5.31 -1.21 1.21
CA LEU A 38 -4.09 -0.57 0.74
C LEU A 38 -3.08 -1.61 0.21
N ARG A 39 -2.91 -2.73 0.92
CA ARG A 39 -2.03 -3.82 0.47
C ARG A 39 -2.49 -4.42 -0.86
N ASP A 40 -3.79 -4.67 -0.99
CA ASP A 40 -4.39 -5.21 -2.22
C ASP A 40 -4.18 -4.25 -3.39
N LEU A 41 -4.44 -2.95 -3.18
CA LEU A 41 -4.21 -1.92 -4.18
C LEU A 41 -2.74 -1.86 -4.65
N LEU A 42 -1.78 -1.85 -3.71
CA LEU A 42 -0.36 -1.81 -4.06
C LEU A 42 0.05 -3.06 -4.86
N THR A 43 -0.50 -4.22 -4.51
CA THR A 43 -0.29 -5.49 -5.22
C THR A 43 -0.83 -5.44 -6.66
N GLU A 44 -2.05 -4.90 -6.83
CA GLU A 44 -2.66 -4.70 -8.15
C GLU A 44 -1.86 -3.72 -9.02
N LEU A 45 -1.40 -2.61 -8.42
CA LEU A 45 -0.57 -1.62 -9.11
C LEU A 45 0.77 -2.20 -9.56
N ARG A 46 1.44 -2.99 -8.71
CA ARG A 46 2.68 -3.69 -9.05
C ARG A 46 2.46 -4.64 -10.22
N THR A 47 1.40 -5.46 -10.14
CA THR A 47 1.02 -6.40 -11.22
C THR A 47 0.75 -5.69 -12.54
N GLY A 48 0.02 -4.56 -12.49
CA GLY A 48 -0.28 -3.75 -13.68
C GLY A 48 0.93 -3.03 -14.26
N ALA A 49 1.87 -2.59 -13.42
CA ALA A 49 3.12 -1.97 -13.84
C ALA A 49 4.07 -2.97 -14.52
N GLU A 50 4.16 -4.21 -14.02
CA GLU A 50 4.98 -5.27 -14.60
C GLU A 50 4.45 -5.78 -15.96
N GLY A 51 3.17 -5.53 -16.28
CA GLY A 51 2.51 -6.00 -17.51
C GLY A 51 2.54 -5.08 -18.72
N THR A 52 3.12 -3.87 -18.64
CA THR A 52 3.13 -2.88 -19.74
C THR A 52 4.48 -2.68 -20.43
N THR A 53 5.55 -3.34 -19.98
CA THR A 53 6.89 -3.26 -20.58
C THR A 53 7.11 -4.22 -21.76
N GLY A 54 6.06 -4.77 -22.36
CA GLY A 54 6.15 -5.83 -23.38
C GLY A 54 5.35 -5.61 -24.66
N ALA A 55 5.08 -4.36 -25.05
CA ALA A 55 4.45 -4.03 -26.34
C ALA A 55 5.37 -3.12 -27.18
N THR A 56 6.48 -3.71 -27.66
CA THR A 56 7.31 -3.19 -28.76
C THR A 56 7.76 -4.34 -29.62
#